data_AF-A0A1L7WK21-F1
#
_entry.id   AF-A0A1L7WK21-F1
#
_cell.length_a   1.000
_cell.length_b   1.000
_cell.length_c   1.000
_cell.angle_alpha   90.00
_cell.angle_beta   90.00
_cell.angle_gamma   90.00
#
_symmetry.space_group_name_H-M   'P 1'
#
loop_
_entity.id
_entity.type
_entity.pdbx_description
1 polymer ?
#
loop_
_entity_poly.entity_id
_entity_poly.type
_entity_poly.pdbx_seq_one_letter_code
_entity_poly.pdbx_strand_id
1 'polypeptide(L)'
;MAASSSNSSQLALHLADRALTPILSSSRQPSTSAAQSRNQAQGLSALTTAAITAYESALRLGLGVPERIMIETQSSGPIVLHSYLNPQSIQRPRSCRTQSRDTEEEIAEQTRSELRPVSGTINNGEEQGRSYEVLVNGVLEGDDEDEENNSMHQPPMLIASVIAPSAADSGEARRAAARLERTGRTFQREWAREQEESRQPHALPDEDDG
;
A
#
# COMPACT_ATOMS: atom_id res chain seq x y z
N MET A 1 34.84 28.68 11.49
CA MET A 1 33.41 29.06 11.55
C MET A 1 32.61 27.88 11.00
N ALA A 2 31.99 27.09 11.87
CA ALA A 2 31.12 25.99 11.45
C ALA A 2 29.80 26.16 12.19
N ALA A 3 28.87 26.86 11.56
CA ALA A 3 27.47 26.81 11.97
C ALA A 3 26.89 25.55 11.32
N SER A 4 26.83 24.45 12.08
CA SER A 4 25.89 23.37 11.77
C SER A 4 24.49 23.91 12.06
N SER A 5 23.94 24.66 11.11
CA SER A 5 22.54 25.03 11.14
C SER A 5 21.76 23.71 11.14
N SER A 6 21.05 23.48 12.22
CA SER A 6 20.00 22.47 12.34
C SER A 6 18.96 22.75 11.26
N ASN A 7 19.24 22.31 10.03
CA ASN A 7 18.35 22.41 8.89
C ASN A 7 17.22 21.43 9.12
N SER A 8 16.19 21.86 9.85
CA SER A 8 14.88 21.26 9.77
C SER A 8 14.40 21.46 8.33
N SER A 9 14.58 20.45 7.50
CA SER A 9 14.03 20.39 6.15
C SER A 9 12.53 20.61 6.26
N GLN A 10 12.04 21.77 5.81
CA GLN A 10 10.63 22.14 5.97
C GLN A 10 9.78 21.34 4.97
N LEU A 11 9.60 20.05 5.26
CA LEU A 11 8.74 19.16 4.49
C LEU A 11 7.29 19.51 4.78
N ALA A 12 6.48 19.67 3.73
CA ALA A 12 5.04 19.72 3.89
C ALA A 12 4.47 18.29 3.86
N LEU A 13 3.63 17.97 4.83
CA LEU A 13 3.07 16.63 5.04
C LEU A 13 1.55 16.73 5.05
N HIS A 14 0.88 15.84 4.34
CA HIS A 14 -0.57 15.81 4.28
C HIS A 14 -1.07 14.38 4.15
N LEU A 15 -1.96 13.97 5.03
CA LEU A 15 -2.66 12.68 4.99
C LEU A 15 -4.15 12.98 4.96
N ALA A 16 -4.80 12.57 3.87
CA ALA A 16 -6.23 12.78 3.68
C ALA A 16 -6.87 11.55 3.01
N ASP A 17 -8.19 11.45 3.11
CA ASP A 17 -8.98 10.48 2.35
C ASP A 17 -9.29 10.97 0.92
N ARG A 18 -10.05 10.17 0.16
CA ARG A 18 -10.54 10.54 -1.18
C ARG A 18 -11.54 11.70 -1.20
N ALA A 19 -12.22 11.95 -0.07
CA ALA A 19 -13.16 13.06 0.08
C ALA A 19 -12.44 14.37 0.45
N LEU A 20 -11.10 14.38 0.48
CA LEU A 20 -10.26 15.50 0.91
C LEU A 20 -10.44 15.88 2.38
N THR A 21 -10.91 14.95 3.21
CA THR A 21 -10.95 15.10 4.66
C THR A 21 -9.54 14.94 5.21
N PRO A 22 -8.91 15.99 5.76
CA PRO A 22 -7.55 15.89 6.26
C PRO A 22 -7.53 15.19 7.62
N ILE A 23 -6.76 14.10 7.73
CA ILE A 23 -6.47 13.43 9.01
C ILE A 23 -5.26 14.10 9.67
N LEU A 24 -4.20 14.35 8.89
CA LEU A 24 -3.00 15.08 9.34
C LEU A 24 -2.60 16.09 8.28
N SER A 25 -2.25 17.31 8.68
CA SER A 25 -1.78 18.33 7.74
C SER A 25 -0.79 19.29 8.37
N SER A 26 0.34 19.51 7.70
CA SER A 26 1.34 20.50 8.10
C SER A 26 0.85 21.95 7.99
N SER A 27 -0.25 22.21 7.27
CA SER A 27 -0.87 23.54 7.22
C SER A 27 -1.41 24.02 8.57
N ARG A 28 -1.59 23.13 9.55
CA ARG A 28 -2.09 23.46 10.89
C ARG A 28 -0.95 23.63 11.91
N GLN A 29 0.23 24.10 11.48
CA GLN A 29 1.32 24.38 12.41
C GLN A 29 1.12 25.75 13.10
N PRO A 30 1.20 25.82 14.44
CA PRO A 30 0.92 27.04 15.22
C PRO A 30 1.94 28.17 15.00
N SER A 31 3.09 27.89 14.37
CA SER A 31 4.15 28.85 14.08
C SER A 31 3.97 29.61 12.75
N THR A 32 2.91 29.32 11.98
CA THR A 32 2.68 29.95 10.66
C THR A 32 1.54 30.97 10.73
N SER A 33 1.63 32.04 9.92
CA SER A 33 0.55 33.03 9.85
C SER A 33 -0.73 32.41 9.28
N ALA A 34 -1.91 32.92 9.71
CA ALA A 34 -3.20 32.39 9.26
C ALA A 34 -3.37 32.42 7.73
N ALA A 35 -2.86 33.46 7.06
CA ALA A 35 -2.88 33.57 5.60
C ALA A 35 -2.01 32.50 4.93
N GLN A 36 -0.80 32.26 5.44
CA GLN A 36 0.11 31.24 4.92
C GLN A 36 -0.44 29.83 5.14
N SER A 37 -1.01 29.56 6.32
CA SER A 37 -1.71 28.30 6.64
C SER A 37 -2.82 28.01 5.64
N ARG A 38 -3.64 29.02 5.29
CA ARG A 38 -4.74 28.88 4.31
C ARG A 38 -4.23 28.58 2.90
N ASN A 39 -3.22 29.31 2.43
CA ASN A 39 -2.62 29.07 1.11
C ASN A 39 -1.99 27.68 1.03
N GLN A 40 -1.29 27.25 2.10
CA GLN A 40 -0.72 25.91 2.17
C GLN A 40 -1.79 24.83 2.16
N ALA A 41 -2.88 25.01 2.92
CA ALA A 41 -3.99 24.07 2.93
C ALA A 41 -4.60 23.92 1.53
N GLN A 42 -4.85 25.03 0.82
CA GLN A 42 -5.38 25.01 -0.55
C GLN A 42 -4.43 24.29 -1.52
N GLY A 43 -3.13 24.54 -1.45
CA GLY A 43 -2.13 23.87 -2.29
C GLY A 43 -2.05 22.37 -2.04
N LEU A 44 -2.09 21.95 -0.77
CA LEU A 44 -2.08 20.52 -0.39
C LEU A 44 -3.36 19.80 -0.84
N SER A 45 -4.52 20.44 -0.74
CA SER A 45 -5.78 19.91 -1.27
C SER A 45 -5.72 19.75 -2.79
N ALA A 46 -5.21 20.75 -3.52
CA ALA A 46 -5.07 20.67 -4.97
C ALA A 46 -4.11 19.55 -5.42
N LEU A 47 -2.97 19.38 -4.74
CA LEU A 47 -2.05 18.26 -4.98
C LEU A 47 -2.70 16.91 -4.71
N THR A 48 -3.51 16.82 -3.65
CA THR A 48 -4.24 15.59 -3.31
C THR A 48 -5.31 15.28 -4.36
N THR A 49 -6.04 16.28 -4.87
CA THR A 49 -6.94 16.12 -6.01
C THR A 49 -6.20 15.60 -7.24
N ALA A 50 -5.02 16.16 -7.55
CA ALA A 50 -4.20 15.69 -8.66
C ALA A 50 -3.75 14.23 -8.47
N ALA A 51 -3.40 13.83 -7.24
CA ALA A 51 -3.07 12.46 -6.90
C ALA A 51 -4.26 11.50 -7.10
N ILE A 52 -5.48 11.89 -6.70
CA ILE A 52 -6.69 11.10 -6.94
C ILE A 52 -6.90 10.89 -8.44
N THR A 53 -6.80 11.95 -9.23
CA THR A 53 -6.92 11.86 -10.70
C THR A 53 -5.83 10.96 -11.30
N ALA A 54 -4.59 11.04 -10.82
CA ALA A 54 -3.50 10.20 -11.27
C ALA A 54 -3.73 8.72 -10.95
N TYR A 55 -4.23 8.42 -9.75
CA TYR A 55 -4.62 7.08 -9.33
C TYR A 55 -5.70 6.49 -10.23
N GLU A 56 -6.79 7.23 -10.46
CA GLU A 56 -7.89 6.78 -11.33
C GLU A 56 -7.45 6.62 -12.78
N SER A 57 -6.60 7.53 -13.27
CA SER A 57 -6.06 7.46 -14.63
C SER A 57 -5.22 6.20 -14.82
N ALA A 58 -4.37 5.84 -13.86
CA ALA A 58 -3.59 4.60 -13.91
C ALA A 58 -4.47 3.36 -13.97
N LEU A 59 -5.55 3.31 -13.18
CA LEU A 59 -6.53 2.22 -13.22
C LEU A 59 -7.22 2.14 -14.58
N ARG A 60 -7.70 3.26 -15.11
CA ARG A 60 -8.40 3.32 -16.41
C ARG A 60 -7.52 2.92 -17.58
N LEU A 61 -6.22 3.23 -17.50
CA LEU A 61 -5.23 2.87 -18.51
C LEU A 61 -4.69 1.45 -18.35
N GLY A 62 -5.14 0.69 -17.35
CA GLY A 62 -4.67 -0.69 -17.11
C GLY A 62 -3.23 -0.77 -16.63
N LEU A 63 -2.68 0.30 -16.03
CA LEU A 63 -1.31 0.34 -15.49
C LEU A 63 -1.18 -0.35 -14.12
N GLY A 64 -2.27 -0.95 -13.62
CA GLY A 64 -2.39 -1.54 -12.29
C GLY A 64 -2.73 -0.50 -11.22
N VAL A 65 -2.73 -0.96 -9.96
CA VAL A 65 -3.03 -0.13 -8.78
C VAL A 65 -1.75 0.59 -8.32
N PRO A 66 -1.65 1.92 -8.41
CA PRO A 66 -0.45 2.63 -7.99
C PRO A 66 -0.24 2.53 -6.48
N GLU A 67 0.96 2.13 -6.05
CA GLU A 67 1.35 2.21 -4.63
C GLU A 67 1.91 3.59 -4.27
N ARG A 68 2.75 4.13 -5.16
CA ARG A 68 3.41 5.42 -4.96
C ARG A 68 3.68 6.11 -6.30
N ILE A 69 3.48 7.42 -6.33
CA ILE A 69 3.88 8.30 -7.43
C ILE A 69 4.88 9.32 -6.89
N MET A 70 5.98 9.52 -7.62
CA MET A 70 7.00 10.53 -7.35
C MET A 70 7.06 11.51 -8.50
N ILE A 71 7.00 12.80 -8.18
CA ILE A 71 7.07 13.90 -9.14
C ILE A 71 8.34 14.67 -8.84
N GLU A 72 9.27 14.69 -9.79
CA GLU A 72 10.49 15.48 -9.72
C GLU A 72 10.38 16.64 -10.70
N THR A 73 10.62 17.85 -10.21
CA THR A 73 10.70 19.02 -11.08
C THR A 73 12.13 19.19 -11.60
N GLN A 74 12.27 19.88 -12.73
CA GLN A 74 13.58 20.10 -13.36
C GLN A 74 14.52 20.91 -12.45
N SER A 75 15.83 20.87 -12.73
CA SER A 75 16.83 21.73 -12.07
C SER A 75 16.94 21.55 -10.54
N SER A 76 16.83 20.30 -10.04
CA SER A 76 16.86 20.01 -8.58
C SER A 76 15.78 20.76 -7.79
N GLY A 77 14.63 21.05 -8.42
CA GLY A 77 13.51 21.71 -7.78
C GLY A 77 12.75 20.81 -6.80
N PRO A 78 11.54 21.22 -6.40
CA PRO A 78 10.70 20.46 -5.49
C PRO A 78 10.44 19.01 -5.94
N ILE A 79 10.32 18.13 -4.95
CA ILE A 79 9.86 16.75 -5.14
C ILE A 79 8.55 16.55 -4.38
N VAL A 80 7.61 15.89 -5.03
CA VAL A 80 6.34 15.45 -4.43
C VAL A 80 6.27 13.93 -4.41
N LEU A 81 5.91 13.36 -3.27
CA LEU A 81 5.65 11.94 -3.09
C LEU A 81 4.20 11.75 -2.67
N HIS A 82 3.43 11.03 -3.49
CA HIS A 82 2.10 10.56 -3.15
C HIS A 82 2.12 9.06 -2.93
N SER A 83 1.66 8.59 -1.78
CA SER A 83 1.55 7.16 -1.48
C SER A 83 0.09 6.82 -1.22
N TYR A 84 -0.40 5.78 -1.88
CA TYR A 84 -1.79 5.36 -1.85
C TYR A 84 -1.96 4.19 -0.89
N LEU A 85 -2.73 4.39 0.16
CA LEU A 85 -2.96 3.42 1.23
C LEU A 85 -4.32 2.76 1.01
N ASN A 86 -4.35 1.74 0.17
CA ASN A 86 -5.57 0.98 -0.12
C ASN A 86 -5.97 0.11 1.08
N PRO A 87 -7.26 0.07 1.49
CA PRO A 87 -7.71 -0.73 2.63
C PRO A 87 -7.44 -2.24 2.44
N GLN A 88 -7.66 -2.76 1.24
CA GLN A 88 -7.45 -4.18 0.90
C GLN A 88 -6.00 -4.66 1.12
N SER A 89 -5.02 -3.76 1.06
CA SER A 89 -3.61 -4.11 1.29
C SER A 89 -3.25 -4.36 2.77
N ILE A 90 -4.17 -4.09 3.70
CA ILE A 90 -4.02 -4.46 5.12
C ILE A 90 -4.41 -5.92 5.34
N GLN A 91 -5.38 -6.42 4.56
CA GLN A 91 -5.95 -7.75 4.72
C GLN A 91 -5.11 -8.86 4.09
N ARG A 92 -4.25 -8.54 3.12
CA ARG A 92 -3.27 -9.50 2.62
C ARG A 92 -2.11 -9.58 3.61
N PRO A 93 -1.97 -10.63 4.44
CA PRO A 93 -0.69 -10.88 5.07
C PRO A 93 0.33 -10.94 3.95
N ARG A 94 1.41 -10.18 4.06
CA ARG A 94 2.53 -10.30 3.12
C ARG A 94 2.96 -11.76 3.18
N SER A 95 2.57 -12.56 2.18
CA SER A 95 3.25 -13.83 1.96
C SER A 95 4.72 -13.44 1.88
N CYS A 96 5.51 -14.10 2.72
CA CYS A 96 6.93 -13.84 2.79
C CYS A 96 7.48 -13.78 1.37
N ARG A 97 8.21 -12.71 1.03
CA ARG A 97 9.29 -12.82 0.05
C ARG A 97 10.32 -13.78 0.65
N THR A 98 10.02 -15.08 0.61
CA THR A 98 11.02 -16.13 0.68
C THR A 98 11.75 -16.09 -0.66
N GLN A 99 13.02 -15.70 -0.59
CA GLN A 99 14.10 -16.27 -1.38
C GLN A 99 13.85 -16.39 -2.89
N SER A 100 14.19 -15.33 -3.62
CA SER A 100 14.64 -15.45 -5.01
C SER A 100 16.05 -14.88 -5.08
N ARG A 101 16.94 -15.53 -4.34
CA ARG A 101 18.39 -15.33 -4.37
C ARG A 101 19.03 -16.62 -3.87
N ASP A 102 18.86 -17.69 -4.64
CA ASP A 102 19.61 -18.95 -4.57
C ASP A 102 19.31 -19.73 -5.86
N THR A 103 19.81 -19.23 -7.00
CA THR A 103 19.82 -19.96 -8.30
C THR A 103 21.14 -19.74 -9.04
N GLU A 104 22.26 -19.64 -8.30
CA GLU A 104 23.60 -19.62 -8.88
C GLU A 104 24.50 -20.76 -8.38
N GLU A 105 24.08 -21.52 -7.37
CA GLU A 105 24.87 -22.64 -6.79
C GLU A 105 24.41 -24.05 -7.25
N GLU A 106 23.34 -24.15 -8.05
CA GLU A 106 22.79 -25.45 -8.54
C GLU A 106 23.31 -25.85 -9.94
N ILE A 107 23.97 -24.93 -10.66
CA ILE A 107 24.49 -25.20 -12.02
C ILE A 107 25.85 -25.91 -11.99
N ALA A 108 26.59 -25.80 -10.87
CA ALA A 108 27.90 -26.43 -10.70
C ALA A 108 27.83 -27.93 -10.34
N GLU A 109 26.70 -28.42 -9.82
CA GLU A 109 26.54 -29.84 -9.45
C GLU A 109 25.87 -30.70 -10.53
N GLN A 110 25.13 -30.09 -11.47
CA GLN A 110 24.48 -30.82 -12.57
C GLN A 110 25.42 -31.24 -13.71
N THR A 111 26.63 -30.70 -13.80
CA THR A 111 27.61 -31.05 -14.85
C THR A 111 28.55 -32.20 -14.48
N ARG A 112 28.43 -32.78 -13.28
CA ARG A 112 29.25 -33.94 -12.84
C ARG A 112 28.55 -35.30 -12.93
N SER A 113 27.26 -35.31 -13.29
CA SER A 113 26.43 -36.53 -13.37
C SER A 113 26.02 -36.90 -14.81
N GLU A 114 26.72 -36.38 -15.83
CA GLU A 114 26.82 -37.11 -17.09
C GLU A 114 27.86 -38.22 -16.95
N LEU A 115 27.60 -39.37 -17.61
CA LEU A 115 28.47 -40.55 -17.77
C LEU A 115 28.20 -41.75 -16.85
N ARG A 116 27.06 -42.44 -17.07
CA ARG A 116 27.05 -43.91 -17.33
C ARG A 116 25.85 -44.35 -18.18
N PRO A 117 26.00 -45.31 -19.11
CA PRO A 117 24.95 -45.66 -20.08
C PRO A 117 24.28 -47.03 -19.81
N VAL A 118 23.14 -47.22 -20.49
CA VAL A 118 22.49 -48.48 -20.94
C VAL A 118 21.38 -49.13 -20.07
N SER A 119 20.24 -49.29 -20.76
CA SER A 119 19.19 -50.34 -20.69
C SER A 119 18.07 -50.31 -19.66
N GLY A 120 16.83 -50.33 -20.19
CA GLY A 120 15.96 -51.49 -19.97
C GLY A 120 14.56 -51.26 -19.37
N THR A 121 13.55 -51.14 -20.25
CA THR A 121 12.22 -51.81 -20.21
C THR A 121 11.17 -51.55 -19.11
N ILE A 122 10.01 -51.07 -19.60
CA ILE A 122 8.57 -51.43 -19.35
C ILE A 122 7.86 -51.21 -18.00
N ASN A 123 6.77 -50.45 -18.11
CA ASN A 123 5.38 -50.62 -17.61
C ASN A 123 5.06 -50.92 -16.13
N ASN A 124 4.34 -49.97 -15.53
CA ASN A 124 3.06 -50.05 -14.78
C ASN A 124 3.03 -48.81 -13.86
N GLY A 125 2.04 -47.92 -13.87
CA GLY A 125 0.59 -48.15 -13.78
C GLY A 125 0.16 -47.86 -12.32
N GLU A 126 -0.90 -47.05 -12.14
CA GLU A 126 -1.52 -46.56 -10.87
C GLU A 126 -1.13 -45.10 -10.52
N GLU A 127 -1.79 -44.06 -11.06
CA GLU A 127 -3.15 -43.56 -10.79
C GLU A 127 -3.48 -43.36 -9.30
N GLN A 128 -3.26 -42.13 -8.80
CA GLN A 128 -4.00 -41.62 -7.65
C GLN A 128 -4.27 -40.11 -7.80
N GLY A 129 -5.48 -39.83 -8.29
CA GLY A 129 -6.33 -38.69 -7.94
C GLY A 129 -5.66 -37.33 -7.76
N ARG A 130 -5.33 -36.66 -8.86
CA ARG A 130 -5.37 -35.19 -8.91
C ARG A 130 -6.37 -34.78 -9.96
N SER A 131 -7.53 -34.31 -9.49
CA SER A 131 -8.54 -33.63 -10.27
C SER A 131 -7.86 -32.57 -11.13
N TYR A 132 -7.86 -32.79 -12.43
CA TYR A 132 -7.44 -31.80 -13.41
C TYR A 132 -8.58 -30.80 -13.51
N GLU A 133 -8.42 -29.62 -12.93
CA GLU A 133 -9.20 -28.47 -13.37
C GLU A 133 -8.64 -28.04 -14.72
N VAL A 134 -9.40 -28.34 -15.76
CA VAL A 134 -9.17 -27.87 -17.12
C VAL A 134 -9.41 -26.37 -17.14
N LEU A 135 -8.33 -25.60 -17.10
CA LEU A 135 -8.35 -24.14 -17.28
C LEU A 135 -8.68 -23.84 -18.75
N VAL A 136 -9.94 -23.51 -19.01
CA VAL A 136 -10.37 -22.90 -20.27
C VAL A 136 -10.91 -21.50 -19.93
N ASN A 137 -10.19 -20.47 -20.37
CA ASN A 137 -10.56 -19.06 -20.31
C ASN A 137 -10.60 -18.34 -18.94
N GLY A 138 -9.73 -18.68 -17.98
CA GLY A 138 -9.13 -17.71 -17.04
C GLY A 138 -10.06 -16.82 -16.18
N VAL A 139 -11.33 -17.20 -15.98
CA VAL A 139 -12.24 -16.54 -15.04
C VAL A 139 -12.59 -17.58 -13.98
N LEU A 140 -12.05 -17.40 -12.78
CA LEU A 140 -12.62 -17.97 -11.56
C LEU A 140 -13.93 -17.23 -11.33
N GLU A 141 -15.06 -17.85 -11.68
CA GLU A 141 -16.34 -17.51 -11.05
C GLU A 141 -16.28 -18.05 -9.62
N GLY A 142 -15.73 -17.24 -8.72
CA GLY A 142 -15.90 -17.41 -7.28
C GLY A 142 -17.12 -16.60 -6.85
N ASP A 143 -17.97 -17.18 -5.99
CA ASP A 143 -19.15 -16.55 -5.40
C ASP A 143 -18.90 -15.09 -4.96
N ASP A 144 -19.46 -14.14 -5.71
CA ASP A 144 -19.38 -12.68 -5.45
C ASP A 144 -20.50 -12.18 -4.51
N GLU A 145 -21.17 -13.05 -3.74
CA GLU A 145 -22.28 -12.63 -2.86
C GLU A 145 -21.79 -12.00 -1.54
N ASP A 146 -20.51 -12.13 -1.19
CA ASP A 146 -19.92 -11.56 0.04
C ASP A 146 -19.17 -10.22 -0.18
N GLU A 147 -18.93 -9.77 -1.42
CA GLU A 147 -18.16 -8.54 -1.68
C GLU A 147 -18.94 -7.25 -1.37
N GLU A 148 -20.25 -7.23 -1.60
CA GLU A 148 -21.07 -6.03 -1.41
C GLU A 148 -21.19 -5.63 0.08
N ASN A 149 -21.35 -6.61 0.97
CA ASN A 149 -21.52 -6.36 2.40
C ASN A 149 -20.20 -6.00 3.11
N ASN A 150 -19.07 -6.47 2.57
CA ASN A 150 -17.74 -6.14 3.11
C ASN A 150 -17.26 -4.74 2.69
N SER A 151 -17.79 -4.19 1.59
CA SER A 151 -17.39 -2.87 1.07
C SER A 151 -17.75 -1.69 2.00
N MET A 152 -18.87 -1.78 2.73
CA MET A 152 -19.30 -0.75 3.70
C MET A 152 -18.39 -0.67 4.93
N HIS A 153 -17.62 -1.73 5.20
CA HIS A 153 -16.80 -1.88 6.40
C HIS A 153 -15.30 -1.83 6.10
N GLN A 154 -14.89 -1.34 4.93
CA GLN A 154 -13.49 -1.09 4.65
C GLN A 154 -13.09 0.33 5.03
N PRO A 155 -11.92 0.51 5.67
CA PRO A 155 -11.45 1.86 5.98
C PRO A 155 -11.27 2.66 4.69
N PRO A 156 -11.42 4.00 4.75
CA PRO A 156 -11.25 4.82 3.57
C PRO A 156 -9.82 4.66 3.01
N MET A 157 -9.71 4.67 1.69
CA MET A 157 -8.41 4.81 1.03
C MET A 157 -7.80 6.15 1.41
N LEU A 158 -6.55 6.12 1.91
CA LEU A 158 -5.83 7.32 2.30
C LEU A 158 -4.73 7.65 1.31
N ILE A 159 -4.42 8.94 1.20
CA ILE A 159 -3.36 9.47 0.35
C ILE A 159 -2.39 10.23 1.25
N ALA A 160 -1.16 9.72 1.33
CA ALA A 160 -0.06 10.33 2.05
C ALA A 160 0.79 11.15 1.07
N SER A 161 0.77 12.47 1.22
CA SER A 161 1.49 13.44 0.39
C SER A 161 2.64 14.06 1.17
N VAL A 162 3.84 14.01 0.61
CA VAL A 162 5.04 14.66 1.14
C VAL A 162 5.66 15.53 0.07
N ILE A 163 5.91 16.80 0.42
CA ILE A 163 6.54 17.77 -0.47
C ILE A 163 7.86 18.21 0.15
N ALA A 164 8.92 18.07 -0.63
CA ALA A 164 10.25 18.56 -0.29
C ALA A 164 10.61 19.75 -1.19
N PRO A 165 11.29 20.78 -0.65
CA PRO A 165 11.62 21.98 -1.41
C PRO A 165 12.68 21.75 -2.49
N SER A 166 13.51 20.69 -2.35
CA SER A 166 14.60 20.37 -3.26
C SER A 166 14.77 18.86 -3.42
N ALA A 167 15.30 18.46 -4.58
CA ALA A 167 15.67 17.08 -4.84
C ALA A 167 16.75 16.53 -3.91
N ALA A 168 17.58 17.40 -3.34
CA ALA A 168 18.57 17.04 -2.32
C ALA A 168 17.92 16.41 -1.08
N ASP A 169 16.69 16.79 -0.77
CA ASP A 169 15.94 16.32 0.40
C ASP A 169 15.17 15.02 0.13
N SER A 170 15.32 14.41 -1.07
CA SER A 170 14.57 13.21 -1.48
C SER A 170 14.70 12.04 -0.50
N GLY A 171 15.87 11.87 0.13
CA GLY A 171 16.10 10.85 1.15
C GLY A 171 15.25 11.09 2.40
N GLU A 172 15.14 12.35 2.83
CA GLU A 172 14.32 12.72 3.97
C GLU A 172 12.83 12.67 3.65
N ALA A 173 12.44 13.14 2.45
CA ALA A 173 11.09 13.03 1.93
C ALA A 173 10.59 11.58 1.95
N ARG A 174 11.43 10.63 1.49
CA ARG A 174 11.12 9.19 1.54
C ARG A 174 10.97 8.66 2.96
N ARG A 175 11.85 9.06 3.88
CA ARG A 175 11.71 8.70 5.31
C ARG A 175 10.43 9.27 5.90
N ALA A 176 10.07 10.51 5.54
CA ALA A 176 8.84 11.16 5.99
C ALA A 176 7.60 10.47 5.43
N ALA A 177 7.60 10.11 4.14
CA ALA A 177 6.53 9.34 3.52
C ALA A 177 6.34 8.00 4.26
N ALA A 178 7.41 7.26 4.50
CA ALA A 178 7.33 5.99 5.24
C ALA A 178 6.81 6.13 6.69
N ARG A 179 7.04 7.28 7.35
CA ARG A 179 6.42 7.57 8.65
C ARG A 179 4.93 7.83 8.49
N LEU A 180 4.55 8.67 7.52
CA LEU A 180 3.17 9.06 7.26
C LEU A 180 2.31 7.85 6.84
N GLU A 181 2.88 6.94 6.06
CA GLU A 181 2.26 5.66 5.70
C GLU A 181 1.98 4.81 6.93
N ARG A 182 2.97 4.63 7.82
CA ARG A 182 2.76 3.90 9.08
C ARG A 182 1.63 4.50 9.90
N THR A 183 1.58 5.83 10.01
CA THR A 183 0.49 6.52 10.71
C THR A 183 -0.86 6.26 10.05
N GLY A 184 -0.97 6.40 8.72
CA GLY A 184 -2.20 6.11 7.99
C GLY A 184 -2.65 4.64 8.12
N ARG A 185 -1.71 3.69 8.11
CA ARG A 185 -2.01 2.27 8.34
C ARG A 185 -2.47 1.98 9.77
N THR A 186 -1.95 2.68 10.77
CA THR A 186 -2.47 2.58 12.14
C THR A 186 -3.89 3.10 12.21
N PHE A 187 -4.17 4.28 11.64
CA PHE A 187 -5.53 4.83 11.56
C PHE A 187 -6.50 3.86 10.89
N GLN A 188 -6.15 3.29 9.73
CA GLN A 188 -7.02 2.32 9.04
C GLN A 188 -7.27 1.05 9.85
N ARG A 189 -6.29 0.57 10.63
CA ARG A 189 -6.46 -0.60 11.51
C ARG A 189 -7.36 -0.30 12.71
N GLU A 190 -7.21 0.87 13.30
CA GLU A 190 -8.07 1.31 14.41
C GLU A 190 -9.51 1.50 13.94
N TRP A 191 -9.70 2.14 12.79
CA TRP A 191 -11.00 2.29 12.15
C TRP A 191 -11.67 0.93 11.90
N ALA A 192 -10.93 -0.05 11.36
CA ALA A 192 -11.47 -1.39 11.11
C ALA A 192 -11.86 -2.11 12.42
N ARG A 193 -11.08 -1.92 13.50
CA ARG A 193 -11.37 -2.51 14.81
C ARG A 193 -12.64 -1.91 15.44
N GLU A 194 -12.79 -0.59 15.40
CA GLU A 194 -13.97 0.10 15.96
C GLU A 194 -15.28 -0.31 15.27
N GLN A 195 -15.21 -0.59 13.96
CA GLN A 195 -16.35 -1.07 13.20
C GLN A 195 -16.76 -2.51 13.58
N GLU A 196 -15.80 -3.38 13.88
CA GLU A 196 -16.11 -4.75 14.35
C GLU A 196 -16.70 -4.73 15.77
N GLU A 197 -16.17 -3.89 16.66
CA GLU A 197 -16.69 -3.74 18.03
C GLU A 197 -18.12 -3.20 18.05
N SER A 198 -18.42 -2.23 17.18
CA SER A 198 -19.79 -1.71 16.99
C SER A 198 -20.76 -2.73 16.39
N ARG A 199 -20.23 -3.83 15.82
CA ARG A 199 -21.00 -4.88 15.14
C ARG A 199 -21.36 -6.04 16.06
N GLN A 200 -20.68 -6.23 17.20
CA GLN A 200 -21.10 -7.24 18.17
C GLN A 200 -22.33 -6.71 18.95
N PRO A 201 -23.52 -7.29 18.76
CA PRO A 201 -24.65 -6.95 19.61
C PRO A 201 -24.29 -7.39 21.03
N HIS A 202 -24.33 -6.43 21.96
CA HIS A 202 -24.29 -6.69 23.39
C HIS A 202 -25.31 -7.78 23.70
N ALA A 203 -24.85 -9.00 23.98
CA ALA A 203 -25.71 -10.07 24.44
C ALA A 203 -26.45 -9.56 25.67
N LEU A 204 -27.78 -9.42 25.56
CA LEU A 204 -28.64 -9.12 26.70
C LEU A 204 -28.49 -10.30 27.67
N PRO A 205 -28.20 -10.06 28.96
CA PRO A 205 -28.32 -11.14 29.93
C PRO A 205 -29.77 -11.59 29.91
N ASP A 206 -30.00 -12.87 29.65
CA ASP A 206 -31.29 -13.51 29.84
C ASP A 206 -31.72 -13.22 31.28
N GLU A 207 -32.71 -12.34 31.45
CA GLU A 207 -33.42 -12.20 32.71
C GLU A 207 -34.22 -13.49 32.91
N ASP A 208 -33.56 -14.43 33.59
CA ASP A 208 -34.11 -15.69 34.05
C ASP A 208 -35.32 -15.38 34.93
N ASP A 209 -36.45 -15.92 34.49
CA ASP A 209 -37.78 -15.82 35.11
C ASP A 209 -37.74 -16.49 36.49
N GLY A 210 -38.04 -15.74 37.55
CA GLY A 210 -38.03 -16.21 38.94
C GLY A 210 -39.10 -15.56 39.80
#